data_AF-A0A7X9AVC3-F1
#
_entry.id   AF-A0A7X9AVC3-F1
#
_cell.length_a   1.000
_cell.length_b   1.000
_cell.length_c   1.000
_cell.angle_alpha   90.00
_cell.angle_beta   90.00
_cell.angle_gamma   90.00
#
_symmetry.space_group_name_H-M   'P 1'
#
loop_
_entity.id
_entity.type
_entity.pdbx_description
1 polymer ?
#
loop_
_entity_poly.entity_id
_entity_poly.type
_entity_poly.pdbx_seq_one_letter_code
_entity_poly.pdbx_strand_id
1 'polypeptide(L)'
;MNRRIMFLFGVWLAGGAVLAANLLKNPGFEKGNTLFDTQKYWAGTVEHIQDAAKARTGKGVIRLVSAPGRGTVFGRLLLRGRQSEPSGKIYVFSLWARGTGALHLGGIRYITPPEGKPPYEFDWQEEGVTLTDTWQQVSYTIDLSRRVANFLAMVVELRGEGEAYLDDVSLETVVQPGAFVTAQTRHLVQPAGKAEDLVLTTQPQAPVFVSVAKGKDAPVCHEVTSNAEGKVFVPGAWFVSAEPVDCRIAACSGGATAHVDVAFVTQESFDRSLNLAKSVALTKPLRILYLGDSLTDFDRGRNYCDKVDFWLNQAFPGLASFHNAGVGGDYITRMEDRIYGRQAHRREMYDGLWNEKYDLIFIFLGHNDTKTTAKSDLKVPVVPPETQDASFRKVVAQIRQHSQAPIVFISGASMVEEICRRNHAKAIQTRPNASIFGLPEHVEAFNDVLQKLGKELGIGYLDVYTPMKNHPDKPSLFYPTDGVHLSTAGHAFVADAILKALASGIGR
;
A
#
# COMPACT_ATOMS: atom_id res chain seq x y z
N MET A 1 52.07 -37.95 19.37
CA MET A 1 51.06 -37.67 20.42
C MET A 1 51.04 -36.17 20.67
N ASN A 2 49.88 -35.54 20.48
CA ASN A 2 49.49 -34.13 20.72
C ASN A 2 48.92 -33.47 19.46
N ARG A 3 47.59 -33.31 19.42
CA ARG A 3 46.94 -32.24 18.67
C ARG A 3 45.82 -31.63 19.51
N ARG A 4 46.02 -30.34 19.81
CA ARG A 4 45.11 -29.43 20.49
C ARG A 4 43.90 -29.19 19.59
N ILE A 5 42.70 -29.31 20.17
CA ILE A 5 41.43 -28.87 19.59
C ILE A 5 41.29 -27.38 19.91
N MET A 6 41.27 -26.54 18.88
CA MET A 6 40.94 -25.12 18.97
C MET A 6 39.42 -24.98 18.93
N PHE A 7 38.83 -24.53 20.04
CA PHE A 7 37.47 -23.99 20.06
C PHE A 7 37.51 -22.55 19.52
N LEU A 8 36.86 -22.31 18.38
CA LEU A 8 36.61 -20.98 17.85
C LEU A 8 35.24 -20.52 18.36
N PHE A 9 35.25 -19.68 19.40
CA PHE A 9 34.10 -18.86 19.77
C PHE A 9 33.95 -17.72 18.76
N GLY A 10 32.95 -17.82 17.87
CA GLY A 10 32.51 -16.70 17.05
C GLY A 10 31.62 -15.77 17.87
N VAL A 11 32.22 -14.74 18.45
CA VAL A 11 31.50 -13.61 19.05
C VAL A 11 30.90 -12.78 17.91
N TRP A 12 29.58 -12.86 17.73
CA TRP A 12 28.81 -11.92 16.93
C TRP A 12 28.83 -10.56 17.64
N LEU A 13 29.54 -9.59 17.08
CA LEU A 13 29.43 -8.18 17.46
C LEU A 13 28.06 -7.67 17.03
N ALA A 14 27.19 -7.44 18.02
CA ALA A 14 25.86 -6.89 17.88
C ALA A 14 25.91 -5.41 17.45
N GLY A 15 25.92 -5.16 16.13
CA GLY A 15 25.36 -3.93 15.58
C GLY A 15 23.85 -4.11 15.46
N GLY A 16 23.10 -3.63 16.46
CA GLY A 16 21.65 -3.84 16.53
C GLY A 16 20.92 -3.22 15.34
N ALA A 17 20.43 -4.05 14.43
CA ALA A 17 19.46 -3.63 13.43
C ALA A 17 18.19 -3.15 14.15
N VAL A 18 17.60 -2.05 13.67
CA VAL A 18 16.33 -1.56 14.23
C VAL A 18 15.22 -2.47 13.69
N LEU A 19 14.64 -3.28 14.57
CA LEU A 19 13.49 -4.11 14.25
C LEU A 19 12.22 -3.23 14.26
N ALA A 20 11.44 -3.29 13.19
CA ALA A 20 10.12 -2.66 13.13
C ALA A 20 9.11 -3.42 14.02
N ALA A 21 7.99 -2.79 14.35
CA ALA A 21 6.90 -3.46 15.06
C ALA A 21 6.41 -4.70 14.26
N ASN A 22 6.06 -5.77 14.99
CA ASN A 22 5.57 -7.02 14.40
C ASN A 22 4.42 -6.75 13.41
N LEU A 23 4.59 -7.23 12.17
CA LEU A 23 3.65 -7.00 11.08
C LEU A 23 2.34 -7.80 11.22
N LEU A 24 2.23 -8.66 12.25
CA LEU A 24 1.09 -9.55 12.49
C LEU A 24 0.15 -9.00 13.58
N LYS A 25 -1.17 -9.07 13.33
CA LYS A 25 -2.21 -8.55 14.26
C LYS A 25 -2.70 -9.55 15.33
N ASN A 26 -2.28 -10.82 15.26
CA ASN A 26 -2.70 -11.88 16.19
C ASN A 26 -1.55 -12.90 16.44
N PRO A 27 -0.33 -12.44 16.79
CA PRO A 27 0.87 -13.28 16.77
C PRO A 27 0.82 -14.49 17.71
N GLY A 28 0.09 -14.40 18.84
CA GLY A 28 -0.12 -15.51 19.80
C GLY A 28 -1.46 -16.25 19.64
N PHE A 29 -2.14 -16.13 18.50
CA PHE A 29 -3.35 -16.92 18.19
C PHE A 29 -4.56 -16.76 19.12
N GLU A 30 -4.59 -15.73 19.96
CA GLU A 30 -5.69 -15.47 20.91
C GLU A 30 -7.07 -15.35 20.24
N LYS A 31 -7.09 -14.88 18.99
CA LYS A 31 -8.31 -14.68 18.19
C LYS A 31 -8.50 -15.75 17.10
N GLY A 32 -7.96 -16.95 17.28
CA GLY A 32 -8.07 -18.05 16.31
C GLY A 32 -6.83 -18.25 15.43
N ASN A 33 -6.90 -19.22 14.52
CA ASN A 33 -5.89 -19.47 13.47
C ASN A 33 -6.02 -18.56 12.25
N THR A 34 -6.64 -17.38 12.37
CA THR A 34 -6.91 -16.48 11.23
C THR A 34 -5.65 -16.06 10.47
N LEU A 35 -4.48 -16.20 11.09
CA LEU A 35 -3.18 -15.95 10.46
C LEU A 35 -2.70 -17.08 9.55
N PHE A 36 -3.03 -18.34 9.83
CA PHE A 36 -2.41 -19.48 9.17
C PHE A 36 -3.42 -20.48 8.62
N ASP A 37 -3.10 -21.09 7.49
CA ASP A 37 -3.90 -22.15 6.90
C ASP A 37 -3.02 -23.23 6.27
N THR A 38 -3.54 -24.46 6.21
CA THR A 38 -2.96 -25.51 5.38
C THR A 38 -3.62 -25.53 4.01
N GLN A 39 -2.85 -25.79 2.97
CA GLN A 39 -3.40 -25.95 1.63
C GLN A 39 -3.92 -27.38 1.45
N LYS A 40 -5.04 -27.57 0.74
CA LYS A 40 -5.64 -28.90 0.52
C LYS A 40 -4.68 -29.94 -0.10
N TYR A 41 -3.63 -29.48 -0.80
CA TYR A 41 -2.64 -30.30 -1.47
C TYR A 41 -1.33 -30.48 -0.67
N TRP A 42 -1.27 -29.97 0.57
CA TRP A 42 -0.17 -30.20 1.51
C TRP A 42 -0.53 -31.29 2.50
N ALA A 43 0.50 -32.01 2.98
CA ALA A 43 0.34 -33.00 4.03
C ALA A 43 0.30 -32.36 5.42
N GLY A 44 -0.23 -33.12 6.37
CA GLY A 44 -0.38 -32.72 7.77
C GLY A 44 -1.72 -32.06 8.09
N THR A 45 -2.00 -31.94 9.38
CA THR A 45 -3.20 -31.30 9.90
C THR A 45 -2.84 -30.13 10.81
N VAL A 46 -3.75 -29.16 10.88
CA VAL A 46 -3.57 -27.95 11.69
C VAL A 46 -4.80 -27.74 12.55
N GLU A 47 -4.55 -27.56 13.83
CA GLU A 47 -5.58 -27.34 14.85
C GLU A 47 -5.25 -26.06 15.62
N HIS A 48 -6.26 -25.22 15.85
CA HIS A 48 -6.16 -24.13 16.82
C HIS A 48 -6.64 -24.64 18.16
N ILE A 49 -5.84 -24.43 19.20
CA ILE A 49 -6.15 -24.84 20.55
C ILE A 49 -6.24 -23.58 21.42
N GLN A 50 -7.27 -23.51 22.26
CA GLN A 50 -7.41 -22.51 23.32
C GLN A 50 -7.18 -23.17 24.69
N ASP A 51 -5.94 -23.19 25.14
CA ASP A 51 -5.53 -23.79 26.40
C ASP A 51 -4.20 -23.18 26.89
N ALA A 52 -4.26 -22.44 28.01
CA ALA A 52 -3.09 -21.80 28.62
C ALA A 52 -2.00 -22.81 29.03
N ALA A 53 -2.35 -24.07 29.32
CA ALA A 53 -1.36 -25.09 29.66
C ALA A 53 -0.58 -25.60 28.44
N LYS A 54 -1.12 -25.37 27.23
CA LYS A 54 -0.49 -25.78 25.97
C LYS A 54 0.17 -24.64 25.23
N ALA A 55 -0.27 -23.40 25.46
CA ALA A 55 0.30 -22.17 24.90
C ALA A 55 1.59 -21.76 25.62
N ARG A 56 2.41 -20.94 24.95
CA ARG A 56 3.58 -20.31 25.56
C ARG A 56 3.18 -19.05 26.30
N THR A 57 2.36 -18.22 25.65
CA THR A 57 1.74 -17.05 26.28
C THR A 57 0.24 -17.04 26.01
N GLY A 58 -0.52 -16.37 26.88
CA GLY A 58 -1.96 -16.29 26.72
C GLY A 58 -2.66 -17.66 26.75
N LYS A 59 -3.48 -17.93 25.75
CA LYS A 59 -4.29 -19.16 25.64
C LYS A 59 -4.26 -19.76 24.24
N GLY A 60 -3.89 -19.01 23.22
CA GLY A 60 -3.89 -19.47 21.84
C GLY A 60 -2.64 -20.27 21.48
N VAL A 61 -2.78 -21.38 20.77
CA VAL A 61 -1.64 -22.11 20.19
C VAL A 61 -2.08 -22.84 18.92
N ILE A 62 -1.16 -22.98 17.96
CA ILE A 62 -1.38 -23.81 16.78
C ILE A 62 -0.68 -25.15 16.97
N ARG A 63 -1.40 -26.24 16.76
CA ARG A 63 -0.83 -27.59 16.67
C ARG A 63 -0.76 -28.01 15.21
N LEU A 64 0.45 -28.27 14.74
CA LEU A 64 0.76 -28.80 13.41
C LEU A 64 1.21 -30.26 13.55
N VAL A 65 0.51 -31.18 12.90
CA VAL A 65 0.86 -32.61 12.91
C VAL A 65 1.32 -33.01 11.51
N SER A 66 2.44 -33.71 11.39
CA SER A 66 2.93 -34.19 10.09
C SER A 66 2.16 -35.42 9.62
N ALA A 67 2.13 -35.64 8.31
CA ALA A 67 1.55 -36.84 7.71
C ALA A 67 2.33 -37.27 6.45
N PRO A 68 2.17 -38.52 5.99
CA PRO A 68 2.74 -38.95 4.72
C PRO A 68 2.22 -38.12 3.54
N GLY A 69 3.12 -37.69 2.66
CA GLY A 69 2.80 -36.96 1.44
C GLY A 69 4.00 -36.88 0.49
N ARG A 70 3.75 -37.04 -0.82
CA ARG A 70 4.79 -36.93 -1.87
C ARG A 70 6.06 -37.75 -1.59
N GLY A 71 5.91 -38.96 -1.05
CA GLY A 71 7.03 -39.87 -0.75
C GLY A 71 7.86 -39.50 0.48
N THR A 72 7.39 -38.57 1.32
CA THR A 72 8.03 -38.19 2.59
C THR A 72 6.97 -37.97 3.68
N VAL A 73 7.37 -37.64 4.91
CA VAL A 73 6.48 -37.28 6.02
C VAL A 73 6.71 -35.82 6.40
N PHE A 74 5.68 -35.00 6.25
CA PHE A 74 5.74 -33.59 6.61
C PHE A 74 4.36 -33.01 6.96
N GLY A 75 4.37 -31.90 7.70
CA GLY A 75 3.23 -31.03 7.91
C GLY A 75 3.58 -29.62 7.47
N ARG A 76 2.68 -28.92 6.76
CA ARG A 76 2.97 -27.55 6.29
C ARG A 76 1.86 -26.56 6.59
N LEU A 77 2.27 -25.34 6.91
CA LEU A 77 1.39 -24.24 7.28
C LEU A 77 1.80 -22.95 6.56
N LEU A 78 0.84 -22.23 5.97
CA LEU A 78 1.04 -20.96 5.26
C LEU A 78 0.47 -19.80 6.06
N LEU A 79 1.23 -18.72 6.21
CA LEU A 79 0.71 -17.45 6.69
C LEU A 79 -0.18 -16.81 5.60
N ARG A 80 -1.45 -16.55 5.90
CA ARG A 80 -2.42 -15.92 4.99
C ARG A 80 -2.04 -14.48 4.62
N GLY A 81 -1.38 -13.76 5.53
CA GLY A 81 -0.92 -12.38 5.33
C GLY A 81 0.30 -12.31 4.42
N ARG A 82 0.09 -12.35 3.10
CA ARG A 82 1.16 -12.13 2.13
C ARG A 82 1.67 -10.70 2.23
N GLN A 83 2.98 -10.54 2.20
CA GLN A 83 3.63 -9.24 2.09
C GLN A 83 3.56 -8.78 0.64
N SER A 84 2.95 -7.61 0.43
CA SER A 84 2.98 -6.90 -0.85
C SER A 84 4.29 -6.13 -0.99
N GLU A 85 4.82 -6.07 -2.22
CA GLU A 85 6.06 -5.35 -2.55
C GLU A 85 7.25 -5.75 -1.63
N PRO A 86 7.55 -7.05 -1.51
CA PRO A 86 8.61 -7.55 -0.64
C PRO A 86 10.02 -7.38 -1.24
N SER A 87 10.15 -7.09 -2.53
CA SER A 87 11.44 -6.84 -3.19
C SER A 87 12.26 -5.79 -2.44
N GLY A 88 13.54 -6.05 -2.24
CA GLY A 88 14.45 -5.11 -1.58
C GLY A 88 14.48 -5.14 -0.06
N LYS A 89 13.55 -5.84 0.57
CA LYS A 89 13.41 -5.89 2.02
C LYS A 89 14.11 -7.12 2.60
N ILE A 90 14.49 -7.00 3.86
CA ILE A 90 14.96 -8.13 4.67
C ILE A 90 13.87 -8.41 5.69
N TYR A 91 13.46 -9.66 5.79
CA TYR A 91 12.47 -10.10 6.77
C TYR A 91 13.12 -11.01 7.79
N VAL A 92 12.79 -10.81 9.06
CA VAL A 92 13.03 -11.80 10.12
C VAL A 92 11.69 -12.43 10.47
N PHE A 93 11.58 -13.72 10.20
CA PHE A 93 10.43 -14.54 10.54
C PHE A 93 10.81 -15.46 11.70
N SER A 94 10.14 -15.32 12.84
CA SER A 94 10.37 -16.15 14.00
C SER A 94 9.07 -16.61 14.65
N LEU A 95 9.15 -17.68 15.42
CA LEU A 95 8.07 -18.17 16.26
C LEU A 95 8.66 -18.99 17.40
N TRP A 96 7.85 -19.29 18.40
CA TRP A 96 8.19 -20.25 19.43
C TRP A 96 7.55 -21.58 19.10
N ALA A 97 8.33 -22.66 19.27
CA ALA A 97 7.88 -24.01 18.99
C ALA A 97 8.33 -25.01 20.06
N ARG A 98 7.53 -26.06 20.26
CA ARG A 98 7.90 -27.28 20.99
C ARG A 98 7.22 -28.50 20.37
N GLY A 99 7.77 -29.69 20.58
CA GLY A 99 7.22 -30.95 20.07
C GLY A 99 8.30 -31.88 19.53
N THR A 100 7.98 -32.62 18.47
CA THR A 100 8.87 -33.62 17.85
C THR A 100 8.99 -33.42 16.34
N GLY A 101 10.11 -33.86 15.77
CA GLY A 101 10.45 -33.63 14.36
C GLY A 101 11.37 -32.41 14.17
N ALA A 102 11.58 -32.03 12.91
CA ALA A 102 12.46 -30.90 12.56
C ALA A 102 11.65 -29.76 11.91
N LEU A 103 11.58 -28.62 12.60
CA LEU A 103 10.85 -27.46 12.13
C LEU A 103 11.72 -26.57 11.23
N HIS A 104 11.20 -26.23 10.05
CA HIS A 104 11.82 -25.33 9.10
C HIS A 104 10.92 -24.13 8.89
N LEU A 105 11.51 -22.94 8.95
CA LEU A 105 10.83 -21.70 8.52
C LEU A 105 11.24 -21.37 7.09
N GLY A 106 10.36 -20.67 6.37
CA GLY A 106 10.65 -20.26 4.99
C GLY A 106 9.68 -19.22 4.46
N GLY A 107 9.92 -18.87 3.19
CA GLY A 107 9.08 -17.99 2.39
C GLY A 107 8.68 -18.64 1.06
N ILE A 108 7.49 -18.33 0.58
CA ILE A 108 7.07 -18.55 -0.80
C ILE A 108 7.17 -17.22 -1.53
N ARG A 109 8.17 -17.12 -2.40
CA ARG A 109 8.42 -15.96 -3.24
C ARG A 109 7.62 -16.10 -4.53
N TYR A 110 6.57 -15.31 -4.68
CA TYR A 110 5.79 -15.26 -5.92
C TYR A 110 6.47 -14.34 -6.92
N ILE A 111 6.66 -14.82 -8.14
CA ILE A 111 7.39 -14.13 -9.21
C ILE A 111 6.62 -14.21 -10.52
N THR A 112 6.97 -13.35 -11.48
CA THR A 112 6.55 -13.56 -12.86
C THR A 112 7.13 -14.90 -13.33
N PRO A 113 6.29 -15.85 -13.79
CA PRO A 113 6.74 -17.20 -14.08
C PRO A 113 7.77 -17.17 -15.22
N PRO A 114 8.95 -17.78 -15.03
CA PRO A 114 9.79 -18.15 -16.16
C PRO A 114 9.03 -19.15 -17.04
N GLU A 115 9.29 -19.14 -18.35
CA GLU A 115 8.66 -20.08 -19.28
C GLU A 115 8.84 -21.54 -18.79
N GLY A 116 7.73 -22.28 -18.72
CA GLY A 116 7.71 -23.67 -18.27
C GLY A 116 7.89 -23.90 -16.75
N LYS A 117 7.98 -22.85 -15.93
CA LYS A 117 8.17 -22.94 -14.46
C LYS A 117 6.96 -22.40 -13.67
N PRO A 118 6.73 -22.89 -12.43
CA PRO A 118 5.68 -22.35 -11.57
C PRO A 118 5.93 -20.86 -11.24
N PRO A 119 4.87 -20.07 -10.97
CA PRO A 119 4.98 -18.64 -10.64
C PRO A 119 5.42 -18.38 -9.20
N TYR A 120 6.21 -19.29 -8.61
CA TYR A 120 6.71 -19.19 -7.26
C TYR A 120 7.97 -20.02 -7.03
N GLU A 121 8.77 -19.59 -6.07
CA GLU A 121 9.93 -20.32 -5.54
C GLU A 121 9.86 -20.38 -4.02
N PHE A 122 10.38 -21.46 -3.44
CA PHE A 122 10.54 -21.56 -1.99
C PHE A 122 11.93 -21.06 -1.58
N ASP A 123 11.97 -20.30 -0.49
CA ASP A 123 13.17 -19.91 0.22
C ASP A 123 13.10 -20.55 1.62
N TRP A 124 13.86 -21.62 1.84
CA TRP A 124 13.79 -22.39 3.07
C TRP A 124 15.05 -22.17 3.90
N GLN A 125 14.87 -22.15 5.22
CA GLN A 125 15.95 -22.44 6.14
C GLN A 125 16.59 -23.78 5.77
N GLU A 126 17.91 -23.79 5.58
CA GLU A 126 18.65 -24.98 5.15
C GLU A 126 18.59 -26.08 6.21
N GLU A 127 18.93 -25.73 7.46
CA GLU A 127 18.90 -26.62 8.61
C GLU A 127 17.71 -26.30 9.51
N GLY A 128 16.76 -27.23 9.61
CA GLY A 128 15.65 -27.10 10.55
C GLY A 128 16.07 -27.31 12.00
N VAL A 129 15.25 -26.78 12.91
CA VAL A 129 15.44 -26.95 14.35
C VAL A 129 14.75 -28.24 14.81
N THR A 130 15.52 -29.18 15.35
CA THR A 130 14.96 -30.35 16.03
C THR A 130 14.21 -29.91 17.27
N LEU A 131 12.91 -30.18 17.30
CA LEU A 131 12.05 -29.78 18.40
C LEU A 131 12.23 -30.68 19.62
N THR A 132 11.98 -30.10 20.79
CA THR A 132 11.90 -30.81 22.08
C THR A 132 10.61 -30.43 22.79
N ASP A 133 10.32 -31.05 23.94
CA ASP A 133 9.16 -30.69 24.76
C ASP A 133 9.23 -29.30 25.39
N THR A 134 10.38 -28.62 25.28
CA THR A 134 10.58 -27.25 25.76
C THR A 134 10.33 -26.24 24.66
N TRP A 135 9.79 -25.07 25.03
CA TRP A 135 9.64 -23.95 24.11
C TRP A 135 10.99 -23.42 23.64
N GLN A 136 11.20 -23.46 22.33
CA GLN A 136 12.41 -22.98 21.66
C GLN A 136 12.01 -21.91 20.66
N GLN A 137 12.77 -20.81 20.60
CA GLN A 137 12.58 -19.83 19.53
C GLN A 137 13.25 -20.36 18.26
N VAL A 138 12.49 -20.39 17.17
CA VAL A 138 12.99 -20.67 15.82
C VAL A 138 12.91 -19.38 15.03
N SER A 139 13.98 -19.03 14.33
CA SER A 139 14.07 -17.78 13.57
C SER A 139 14.79 -18.01 12.25
N TYR A 140 14.32 -17.34 11.21
CA TYR A 140 14.89 -17.38 9.87
C TYR A 140 14.84 -15.99 9.21
N THR A 141 15.95 -15.62 8.58
CA THR A 141 16.07 -14.36 7.84
C THR A 141 15.87 -14.64 6.36
N ILE A 142 14.87 -13.98 5.77
CA ILE A 142 14.60 -14.01 4.34
C ILE A 142 15.12 -12.71 3.74
N ASP A 143 16.23 -12.80 3.01
CA ASP A 143 16.87 -11.65 2.39
C ASP A 143 16.42 -11.48 0.94
N LEU A 144 15.57 -10.48 0.69
CA LEU A 144 15.16 -10.05 -0.65
C LEU A 144 15.83 -8.76 -1.08
N SER A 145 16.87 -8.29 -0.39
CA SER A 145 17.59 -7.04 -0.70
C SER A 145 18.14 -6.99 -2.13
N ARG A 146 18.35 -8.16 -2.75
CA ARG A 146 18.82 -8.33 -4.14
C ARG A 146 17.93 -9.24 -4.99
N ARG A 147 16.67 -9.43 -4.60
CA ARG A 147 15.73 -10.34 -5.29
C ARG A 147 14.40 -9.65 -5.56
N VAL A 148 13.82 -9.92 -6.72
CA VAL A 148 12.45 -9.49 -7.06
C VAL A 148 11.43 -10.49 -6.54
N ALA A 149 10.34 -9.98 -6.00
CA ALA A 149 9.22 -10.75 -5.55
C ALA A 149 7.94 -9.90 -5.65
N ASN A 150 6.92 -10.44 -6.31
CA ASN A 150 5.60 -9.79 -6.41
C ASN A 150 4.87 -9.88 -5.07
N PHE A 151 4.95 -11.05 -4.44
CA PHE A 151 4.42 -11.31 -3.10
C PHE A 151 5.35 -12.26 -2.35
N LEU A 152 5.32 -12.17 -1.02
CA LEU A 152 6.03 -13.08 -0.15
C LEU A 152 5.05 -13.63 0.89
N ALA A 153 4.94 -14.95 0.98
CA ALA A 153 4.14 -15.60 2.02
C ALA A 153 5.06 -16.39 2.96
N MET A 154 4.87 -16.28 4.27
CA MET A 154 5.66 -17.07 5.23
C MET A 154 5.12 -18.49 5.30
N VAL A 155 6.00 -19.46 5.41
CA VAL A 155 5.64 -20.87 5.47
C VAL A 155 6.44 -21.58 6.57
N VAL A 156 5.77 -22.49 7.26
CA VAL A 156 6.35 -23.36 8.28
C VAL A 156 6.20 -24.80 7.82
N GLU A 157 7.25 -25.59 7.94
CA GLU A 157 7.24 -27.02 7.63
C GLU A 157 7.81 -27.84 8.77
N LEU A 158 7.04 -28.80 9.26
CA LEU A 158 7.50 -29.85 10.16
C LEU A 158 7.91 -31.06 9.33
N ARG A 159 9.19 -31.44 9.36
CA ARG A 159 9.70 -32.64 8.67
C ARG A 159 9.89 -33.80 9.64
N GLY A 160 9.58 -35.00 9.17
CA GLY A 160 9.59 -36.22 9.98
C GLY A 160 8.27 -36.44 10.72
N GLU A 161 8.12 -37.63 11.30
CA GLU A 161 6.94 -37.98 12.11
C GLU A 161 6.94 -37.15 13.39
N GLY A 162 5.81 -36.50 13.70
CA GLY A 162 5.67 -35.73 14.92
C GLY A 162 4.59 -34.67 14.89
N GLU A 163 4.58 -33.88 15.95
CA GLU A 163 3.73 -32.71 16.10
C GLU A 163 4.52 -31.52 16.64
N ALA A 164 4.10 -30.31 16.27
CA ALA A 164 4.67 -29.07 16.75
C ALA A 164 3.55 -28.16 17.28
N TYR A 165 3.74 -27.62 18.48
CA TYR A 165 2.96 -26.50 19.01
C TYR A 165 3.69 -25.21 18.66
N LEU A 166 2.99 -24.26 18.03
CA LEU A 166 3.54 -23.01 17.52
C LEU A 166 2.82 -21.84 18.20
N ASP A 167 3.59 -20.87 18.70
CA ASP A 167 3.07 -19.69 19.39
C ASP A 167 3.97 -18.47 19.17
N ASP A 168 3.49 -17.27 19.55
CA ASP A 168 4.22 -16.00 19.56
C ASP A 168 4.99 -15.71 18.27
N VAL A 169 4.28 -15.73 17.14
CA VAL A 169 4.88 -15.51 15.83
C VAL A 169 5.29 -14.06 15.65
N SER A 170 6.53 -13.82 15.20
CA SER A 170 6.97 -12.50 14.74
C SER A 170 7.35 -12.50 13.26
N LEU A 171 6.90 -11.47 12.56
CA LEU A 171 7.37 -11.11 11.23
C LEU A 171 7.72 -9.64 11.21
N GLU A 172 8.98 -9.33 10.95
CA GLU A 172 9.51 -7.97 11.04
C GLU A 172 10.35 -7.67 9.80
N THR A 173 10.33 -6.41 9.35
CA THR A 173 11.31 -5.92 8.38
C THR A 173 12.54 -5.39 9.10
N VAL A 174 13.71 -5.70 8.56
CA VAL A 174 15.00 -5.29 9.10
C VAL A 174 15.69 -4.32 8.16
N VAL A 175 16.18 -3.22 8.71
CA VAL A 175 17.10 -2.31 8.04
C VAL A 175 18.45 -2.42 8.76
N GLN A 176 19.51 -2.67 7.99
CA GLN A 176 20.87 -2.75 8.52
C GLN A 176 21.26 -1.42 9.19
N PRO A 177 22.03 -1.44 10.29
CA PRO A 177 22.43 -0.22 10.99
C PRO A 177 23.03 0.83 10.05
N GLY A 178 22.44 2.03 10.07
CA GLY A 178 22.87 3.16 9.25
C GLY A 178 22.44 3.10 7.78
N ALA A 179 21.84 2.02 7.30
CA ALA A 179 21.36 1.91 5.94
C ALA A 179 20.13 2.82 5.74
N PHE A 180 20.14 3.57 4.65
CA PHE A 180 19.01 4.37 4.20
C PHE A 180 19.07 4.48 2.68
N VAL A 181 17.93 4.68 2.03
CA VAL A 181 17.89 5.10 0.65
C VAL A 181 16.71 6.04 0.48
N THR A 182 16.93 7.17 -0.17
CA THR A 182 15.90 8.21 -0.37
C THR A 182 15.95 8.73 -1.78
N ALA A 183 14.78 8.92 -2.38
CA ALA A 183 14.62 9.65 -3.64
C ALA A 183 14.29 11.12 -3.35
N GLN A 184 14.79 12.03 -4.18
CA GLN A 184 14.43 13.46 -4.07
C GLN A 184 12.97 13.73 -4.42
N THR A 185 12.45 13.01 -5.41
CA THR A 185 11.04 13.00 -5.78
C THR A 185 10.52 11.57 -5.76
N ARG A 186 9.25 11.41 -5.36
CA ARG A 186 8.55 10.12 -5.38
C ARG A 186 7.75 9.92 -6.67
N HIS A 187 7.42 11.01 -7.37
CA HIS A 187 6.67 10.97 -8.61
C HIS A 187 7.34 11.80 -9.72
N LEU A 188 7.34 11.27 -10.93
CA LEU A 188 7.75 11.97 -12.13
C LEU A 188 6.73 11.75 -13.24
N VAL A 189 6.53 12.77 -14.06
CA VAL A 189 5.87 12.62 -15.36
C VAL A 189 6.86 13.03 -16.43
N GLN A 190 7.03 12.21 -17.45
CA GLN A 190 7.98 12.46 -18.54
C GLN A 190 7.31 12.20 -19.89
N PRO A 191 7.67 12.94 -20.96
CA PRO A 191 7.22 12.59 -22.30
C PRO A 191 7.80 11.23 -22.72
N ALA A 192 7.00 10.41 -23.40
CA ALA A 192 7.45 9.15 -23.96
C ALA A 192 8.67 9.39 -24.89
N GLY A 193 9.65 8.48 -24.80
CA GLY A 193 10.93 8.56 -25.51
C GLY A 193 11.98 9.45 -24.85
N LYS A 194 11.67 10.14 -23.76
CA LYS A 194 12.61 11.01 -23.02
C LYS A 194 12.70 10.59 -21.57
N ALA A 195 13.90 10.37 -21.07
CA ALA A 195 14.13 10.18 -19.65
C ALA A 195 15.41 10.86 -19.18
N GLU A 196 15.33 11.50 -18.02
CA GLU A 196 16.47 12.03 -17.28
C GLU A 196 16.94 11.03 -16.24
N ASP A 197 18.21 11.06 -15.87
CA ASP A 197 18.75 10.21 -14.82
C ASP A 197 18.11 10.53 -13.46
N LEU A 198 17.80 9.49 -12.68
CA LEU A 198 17.31 9.69 -11.32
C LEU A 198 18.45 9.72 -10.34
N VAL A 199 18.38 10.68 -9.43
CA VAL A 199 19.35 10.82 -8.35
C VAL A 199 18.71 10.35 -7.04
N LEU A 200 19.29 9.30 -6.46
CA LEU A 200 18.97 8.81 -5.14
C LEU A 200 20.13 9.11 -4.18
N THR A 201 19.86 9.07 -2.87
CA THR A 201 20.88 9.25 -1.82
C THR A 201 20.84 8.06 -0.86
N THR A 202 22.01 7.55 -0.50
CA THR A 202 22.26 6.43 0.43
C THR A 202 23.62 6.66 1.14
N GLN A 203 24.13 5.67 1.86
CA GLN A 203 25.46 5.65 2.43
C GLN A 203 26.56 5.69 1.33
N PRO A 204 27.70 6.39 1.53
CA PRO A 204 28.81 6.39 0.59
C PRO A 204 29.32 4.99 0.24
N GLN A 205 29.66 4.78 -1.04
CA GLN A 205 30.19 3.50 -1.56
C GLN A 205 29.34 2.27 -1.24
N ALA A 206 28.03 2.44 -0.98
CA ALA A 206 27.12 1.35 -0.69
C ALA A 206 26.60 0.69 -1.99
N PRO A 207 26.44 -0.63 -2.00
CA PRO A 207 25.71 -1.31 -3.05
C PRO A 207 24.22 -0.97 -2.97
N VAL A 208 23.63 -0.71 -4.12
CA VAL A 208 22.20 -0.43 -4.29
C VAL A 208 21.64 -1.32 -5.38
N PHE A 209 20.63 -2.08 -5.01
CA PHE A 209 19.84 -2.87 -5.93
C PHE A 209 18.70 -2.02 -6.47
N VAL A 210 18.59 -1.92 -7.79
CA VAL A 210 17.55 -1.15 -8.47
C VAL A 210 16.71 -2.10 -9.32
N SER A 211 15.40 -2.10 -9.09
CA SER A 211 14.43 -2.83 -9.89
C SER A 211 13.54 -1.85 -10.65
N VAL A 212 13.41 -2.06 -11.95
CA VAL A 212 12.65 -1.22 -12.87
C VAL A 212 11.54 -2.07 -13.50
N ALA A 213 10.28 -1.74 -13.20
CA ALA A 213 9.11 -2.41 -13.77
C ALA A 213 8.36 -1.42 -14.68
N LYS A 214 8.18 -1.75 -15.95
CA LYS A 214 7.42 -0.93 -16.92
C LYS A 214 6.09 -1.58 -17.22
N GLY A 215 4.99 -0.92 -16.87
CA GLY A 215 3.64 -1.42 -17.09
C GLY A 215 3.43 -2.81 -16.48
N LYS A 216 3.24 -3.80 -17.35
CA LYS A 216 3.04 -5.22 -16.96
C LYS A 216 4.29 -6.08 -17.19
N ASP A 217 5.39 -5.49 -17.62
CA ASP A 217 6.61 -6.20 -17.92
C ASP A 217 7.24 -6.78 -16.64
N ALA A 218 8.00 -7.86 -16.82
CA ALA A 218 8.82 -8.38 -15.73
C ALA A 218 9.85 -7.31 -15.30
N PRO A 219 10.06 -7.10 -13.99
CA PRO A 219 11.03 -6.11 -13.55
C PRO A 219 12.45 -6.46 -13.99
N VAL A 220 13.17 -5.48 -14.55
CA VAL A 220 14.60 -5.58 -14.87
C VAL A 220 15.40 -5.08 -13.68
N CYS A 221 16.48 -5.76 -13.34
CA CYS A 221 17.25 -5.49 -12.12
C CYS A 221 18.69 -5.12 -12.43
N HIS A 222 19.20 -4.18 -11.65
CA HIS A 222 20.54 -3.64 -11.78
C HIS A 222 21.18 -3.53 -10.38
N GLU A 223 22.48 -3.71 -10.32
CA GLU A 223 23.28 -3.32 -9.15
C GLU A 223 24.13 -2.10 -9.52
N VAL A 224 24.12 -1.11 -8.65
CA VAL A 224 24.94 0.10 -8.75
C VAL A 224 25.59 0.37 -7.41
N THR A 225 26.72 1.08 -7.43
CA THR A 225 27.38 1.54 -6.22
C THR A 225 27.21 3.04 -6.13
N SER A 226 26.80 3.55 -4.97
CA SER A 226 26.78 5.00 -4.74
C SER A 226 28.18 5.59 -4.76
N ASN A 227 28.34 6.85 -5.14
CA ASN A 227 29.63 7.52 -5.12
C ASN A 227 30.11 7.88 -3.68
N ALA A 228 31.19 8.65 -3.58
CA ALA A 228 31.77 9.06 -2.30
C ALA A 228 30.86 9.98 -1.47
N GLU A 229 29.93 10.68 -2.12
CA GLU A 229 28.92 11.53 -1.48
C GLU A 229 27.61 10.77 -1.19
N GLY A 230 27.56 9.46 -1.45
CA GLY A 230 26.36 8.64 -1.27
C GLY A 230 25.28 8.85 -2.32
N LYS A 231 25.61 9.44 -3.48
CA LYS A 231 24.69 9.62 -4.61
C LYS A 231 24.68 8.38 -5.50
N VAL A 232 23.49 7.98 -5.90
CA VAL A 232 23.24 6.91 -6.86
C VAL A 232 22.56 7.52 -8.07
N PHE A 233 23.14 7.28 -9.23
CA PHE A 233 22.57 7.70 -10.51
C PHE A 233 21.93 6.46 -11.16
N VAL A 234 20.61 6.50 -11.33
CA VAL A 234 19.85 5.50 -12.07
C VAL A 234 19.68 6.02 -13.50
N PRO A 235 20.36 5.43 -14.50
CA PRO A 235 20.31 5.94 -15.87
C PRO A 235 18.89 5.99 -16.43
N GLY A 236 18.51 7.11 -17.05
CA GLY A 236 17.23 7.27 -17.75
C GLY A 236 16.96 6.15 -18.76
N ALA A 237 18.02 5.68 -19.42
CA ALA A 237 17.98 4.58 -20.39
C ALA A 237 17.43 3.25 -19.83
N TRP A 238 17.46 3.04 -18.51
CA TRP A 238 16.94 1.80 -17.90
C TRP A 238 15.43 1.75 -17.87
N PHE A 239 14.79 2.91 -17.76
CA PHE A 239 13.35 3.01 -17.53
C PHE A 239 12.61 3.82 -18.59
N VAL A 240 13.32 4.48 -19.52
CA VAL A 240 12.70 5.16 -20.67
C VAL A 240 11.76 4.21 -21.41
N SER A 241 10.60 4.75 -21.79
CA SER A 241 9.61 4.05 -22.61
C SER A 241 9.28 4.89 -23.83
N ALA A 242 9.27 4.27 -25.01
CA ALA A 242 8.84 4.91 -26.26
C ALA A 242 7.33 5.17 -26.30
N GLU A 243 6.56 4.41 -25.51
CA GLU A 243 5.10 4.51 -25.42
C GLU A 243 4.66 5.01 -24.05
N PRO A 244 3.46 5.62 -23.94
CA PRO A 244 2.87 5.96 -22.65
C PRO A 244 2.69 4.73 -21.75
N VAL A 245 3.29 4.77 -20.56
CA VAL A 245 3.27 3.67 -19.60
C VAL A 245 3.70 4.18 -18.22
N ASP A 246 3.20 3.55 -17.16
CA ASP A 246 3.79 3.75 -15.83
C ASP A 246 5.01 2.86 -15.65
N CYS A 247 6.07 3.46 -15.13
CA CYS A 247 7.25 2.75 -14.69
C CYS A 247 7.38 2.91 -13.17
N ARG A 248 7.65 1.81 -12.48
CA ARG A 248 7.96 1.80 -11.07
C ARG A 248 9.41 1.41 -10.87
N ILE A 249 10.12 2.23 -10.10
CA ILE A 249 11.52 2.05 -9.77
C ILE A 249 11.61 1.85 -8.26
N ALA A 250 12.17 0.72 -7.85
CA ALA A 250 12.46 0.40 -6.47
C ALA A 250 13.98 0.34 -6.27
N ALA A 251 14.51 1.13 -5.34
CA ALA A 251 15.91 1.13 -4.98
C ALA A 251 16.09 0.66 -3.55
N CYS A 252 17.08 -0.21 -3.33
CA CYS A 252 17.22 -0.95 -2.09
C CYS A 252 18.68 -0.96 -1.64
N SER A 253 18.94 -0.60 -0.39
CA SER A 253 20.29 -0.63 0.20
C SER A 253 20.20 -1.06 1.65
N GLY A 254 20.87 -2.16 2.02
CA GLY A 254 20.87 -2.69 3.39
C GLY A 254 19.48 -2.97 3.97
N GLY A 255 18.49 -3.32 3.15
CA GLY A 255 17.09 -3.54 3.57
C GLY A 255 16.22 -2.28 3.62
N ALA A 256 16.81 -1.08 3.51
CA ALA A 256 16.06 0.16 3.29
C ALA A 256 15.59 0.23 1.84
N THR A 257 14.37 0.74 1.62
CA THR A 257 13.75 0.81 0.29
C THR A 257 13.22 2.21 -0.02
N ALA A 258 13.43 2.67 -1.24
CA ALA A 258 12.80 3.85 -1.82
C ALA A 258 12.06 3.47 -3.11
N HIS A 259 10.95 4.16 -3.38
CA HIS A 259 10.18 4.00 -4.60
C HIS A 259 10.09 5.34 -5.34
N VAL A 260 10.19 5.26 -6.67
CA VAL A 260 9.90 6.36 -7.58
C VAL A 260 8.97 5.82 -8.66
N ASP A 261 7.82 6.46 -8.82
CA ASP A 261 6.89 6.17 -9.90
C ASP A 261 7.05 7.21 -11.02
N VAL A 262 7.33 6.75 -12.23
CA VAL A 262 7.50 7.58 -13.43
C VAL A 262 6.35 7.29 -14.39
N ALA A 263 5.52 8.27 -14.70
CA ALA A 263 4.50 8.15 -15.73
C ALA A 263 5.03 8.69 -17.06
N PHE A 264 5.19 7.82 -18.05
CA PHE A 264 5.43 8.24 -19.43
C PHE A 264 4.11 8.60 -20.10
N VAL A 265 4.04 9.81 -20.66
CA VAL A 265 2.83 10.34 -21.31
C VAL A 265 3.14 10.87 -22.71
N THR A 266 2.12 11.11 -23.53
CA THR A 266 2.33 11.79 -24.81
C THR A 266 2.85 13.22 -24.59
N GLN A 267 3.64 13.74 -25.54
CA GLN A 267 4.13 15.13 -25.47
C GLN A 267 2.97 16.12 -25.34
N GLU A 268 1.86 15.90 -26.06
CA GLU A 268 0.65 16.71 -25.95
C GLU A 268 0.06 16.72 -24.53
N SER A 269 -0.04 15.55 -23.88
CA SER A 269 -0.57 15.47 -22.51
C SER A 269 0.37 16.12 -21.49
N PHE A 270 1.68 15.97 -21.70
CA PHE A 270 2.70 16.64 -20.89
C PHE A 270 2.55 18.16 -20.98
N ASP A 271 2.53 18.70 -22.20
CA ASP A 271 2.44 20.13 -22.46
C ASP A 271 1.13 20.71 -21.94
N ARG A 272 0.00 20.00 -22.11
CA ARG A 272 -1.30 20.40 -21.57
C ARG A 272 -1.25 20.59 -20.05
N SER A 273 -0.77 19.59 -19.33
CA SER A 273 -0.75 19.58 -17.86
C SER A 273 0.23 20.63 -17.32
N LEU A 274 1.40 20.75 -17.94
CA LEU A 274 2.38 21.78 -17.59
C LEU A 274 1.86 23.20 -17.82
N ASN A 275 1.15 23.43 -18.94
CA ASN A 275 0.56 24.73 -19.22
C ASN A 275 -0.55 25.07 -18.23
N LEU A 276 -1.40 24.11 -17.84
CA LEU A 276 -2.38 24.30 -16.77
C LEU A 276 -1.72 24.71 -15.45
N ALA A 277 -0.63 24.03 -15.07
CA ALA A 277 0.11 24.37 -13.87
C ALA A 277 0.71 25.78 -13.94
N LYS A 278 1.34 26.16 -15.06
CA LYS A 278 1.86 27.52 -15.27
C LYS A 278 0.76 28.58 -15.15
N SER A 279 -0.45 28.30 -15.63
CA SER A 279 -1.61 29.19 -15.52
C SER A 279 -2.08 29.43 -14.08
N VAL A 280 -1.66 28.61 -13.10
CA VAL A 280 -1.92 28.88 -11.68
C VAL A 280 -1.21 30.15 -11.22
N ALA A 281 -0.07 30.51 -11.82
CA ALA A 281 0.70 31.71 -11.48
C ALA A 281 0.98 31.84 -9.98
N LEU A 282 1.58 30.81 -9.37
CA LEU A 282 1.93 30.84 -7.93
C LEU A 282 3.01 31.88 -7.66
N THR A 283 2.75 32.76 -6.70
CA THR A 283 3.69 33.79 -6.23
C THR A 283 4.11 33.60 -4.77
N LYS A 284 3.46 32.68 -4.06
CA LYS A 284 3.73 32.31 -2.67
C LYS A 284 3.65 30.80 -2.50
N PRO A 285 4.26 30.23 -1.44
CA PRO A 285 4.07 28.82 -1.12
C PRO A 285 2.59 28.44 -1.03
N LEU A 286 2.26 27.25 -1.52
CA LEU A 286 0.94 26.63 -1.46
C LEU A 286 1.08 25.26 -0.79
N ARG A 287 0.56 25.14 0.43
CA ARG A 287 0.48 23.89 1.19
C ARG A 287 -0.93 23.34 1.15
N ILE A 288 -1.11 22.20 0.48
CA ILE A 288 -2.43 21.61 0.26
C ILE A 288 -2.65 20.43 1.20
N LEU A 289 -3.76 20.42 1.93
CA LEU A 289 -4.25 19.22 2.63
C LEU A 289 -5.30 18.51 1.78
N TYR A 290 -5.12 17.21 1.57
CA TYR A 290 -6.11 16.34 0.94
C TYR A 290 -6.74 15.40 1.97
N LEU A 291 -8.05 15.52 2.15
CA LEU A 291 -8.89 14.61 2.94
C LEU A 291 -9.75 13.79 1.96
N GLY A 292 -9.85 12.49 2.15
CA GLY A 292 -10.66 11.68 1.24
C GLY A 292 -10.64 10.18 1.54
N ASP A 293 -11.17 9.40 0.60
CA ASP A 293 -11.29 7.95 0.71
C ASP A 293 -10.19 7.19 -0.04
N SER A 294 -10.48 5.98 -0.55
CA SER A 294 -9.53 5.18 -1.33
C SER A 294 -9.05 5.87 -2.60
N LEU A 295 -9.81 6.80 -3.18
CA LEU A 295 -9.36 7.52 -4.39
C LEU A 295 -8.22 8.48 -4.06
N THR A 296 -8.15 8.94 -2.81
CA THR A 296 -7.09 9.80 -2.29
C THR A 296 -5.97 8.97 -1.64
N ASP A 297 -6.29 7.85 -1.00
CA ASP A 297 -5.32 7.03 -0.27
C ASP A 297 -4.55 6.03 -1.14
N PHE A 298 -5.17 5.46 -2.16
CA PHE A 298 -4.51 4.46 -3.00
C PHE A 298 -3.55 5.12 -3.97
N ASP A 299 -2.58 4.33 -4.46
CA ASP A 299 -1.56 4.78 -5.42
C ASP A 299 -0.72 5.97 -4.94
N ARG A 300 -0.57 6.19 -3.62
CA ARG A 300 0.37 7.18 -3.07
C ARG A 300 1.75 7.03 -3.70
N GLY A 301 2.34 8.14 -4.11
CA GLY A 301 3.55 8.19 -4.92
C GLY A 301 3.26 8.41 -6.41
N ARG A 302 2.01 8.27 -6.86
CA ARG A 302 1.59 8.49 -8.26
C ARG A 302 0.13 8.90 -8.43
N ASN A 303 -0.60 9.17 -7.35
CA ASN A 303 -2.02 9.52 -7.42
C ASN A 303 -2.21 10.99 -7.79
N TYR A 304 -3.46 11.45 -7.87
CA TYR A 304 -3.76 12.81 -8.29
C TYR A 304 -3.11 13.88 -7.38
N CYS A 305 -2.93 13.61 -6.08
CA CYS A 305 -2.23 14.54 -5.17
C CYS A 305 -0.77 14.67 -5.58
N ASP A 306 -0.09 13.55 -5.81
CA ASP A 306 1.31 13.50 -6.25
C ASP A 306 1.49 14.19 -7.62
N LYS A 307 0.51 14.05 -8.52
CA LYS A 307 0.52 14.69 -9.85
C LYS A 307 0.35 16.21 -9.78
N VAL A 308 -0.58 16.70 -8.94
CA VAL A 308 -0.73 18.15 -8.74
C VAL A 308 0.56 18.75 -8.19
N ASP A 309 1.14 18.12 -7.17
CA ASP A 309 2.42 18.56 -6.59
C ASP A 309 3.56 18.55 -7.60
N PHE A 310 3.70 17.47 -8.39
CA PHE A 310 4.69 17.38 -9.46
C PHE A 310 4.56 18.55 -10.44
N TRP A 311 3.35 18.79 -10.98
CA TRP A 311 3.18 19.81 -12.00
C TRP A 311 3.38 21.23 -11.47
N LEU A 312 2.91 21.51 -10.24
CA LEU A 312 3.13 22.81 -9.61
C LEU A 312 4.62 23.03 -9.33
N ASN A 313 5.36 22.03 -8.85
CA ASN A 313 6.80 22.15 -8.64
C ASN A 313 7.61 22.18 -9.95
N GLN A 314 7.09 21.59 -11.03
CA GLN A 314 7.68 21.74 -12.37
C GLN A 314 7.55 23.18 -12.88
N ALA A 315 6.42 23.84 -12.60
CA ALA A 315 6.19 25.24 -12.99
C ALA A 315 6.83 26.23 -12.01
N PHE A 316 6.86 25.90 -10.72
CA PHE A 316 7.25 26.77 -9.60
C PHE A 316 8.04 25.98 -8.53
N PRO A 317 9.32 25.68 -8.78
CA PRO A 317 10.11 24.81 -7.92
C PRO A 317 10.14 25.26 -6.45
N GLY A 318 9.74 24.36 -5.54
CA GLY A 318 9.76 24.59 -4.10
C GLY A 318 8.61 25.44 -3.55
N LEU A 319 7.66 25.86 -4.38
CA LEU A 319 6.48 26.62 -3.95
C LEU A 319 5.25 25.76 -3.68
N ALA A 320 5.25 24.47 -4.02
CA ALA A 320 4.14 23.57 -3.73
C ALA A 320 4.56 22.42 -2.81
N SER A 321 3.66 22.07 -1.90
CA SER A 321 3.79 20.89 -1.04
C SER A 321 2.40 20.45 -0.59
N PHE A 322 2.28 19.20 -0.12
CA PHE A 322 1.00 18.68 0.30
C PHE A 322 1.10 17.66 1.44
N HIS A 323 -0.01 17.50 2.16
CA HIS A 323 -0.28 16.39 3.06
C HIS A 323 -1.46 15.58 2.51
N ASN A 324 -1.24 14.31 2.17
CA ASN A 324 -2.30 13.37 1.83
C ASN A 324 -2.74 12.56 3.08
N ALA A 325 -3.89 12.97 3.63
CA ALA A 325 -4.57 12.32 4.74
C ALA A 325 -5.82 11.54 4.27
N GLY A 326 -5.85 11.04 3.03
CA GLY A 326 -6.88 10.12 2.58
C GLY A 326 -6.82 8.76 3.30
N VAL A 327 -7.96 8.12 3.53
CA VAL A 327 -8.01 6.77 4.13
C VAL A 327 -8.95 5.86 3.34
N GLY A 328 -8.41 4.73 2.85
CA GLY A 328 -9.17 3.75 2.10
C GLY A 328 -10.42 3.26 2.84
N GLY A 329 -11.57 3.35 2.16
CA GLY A 329 -12.87 2.93 2.69
C GLY A 329 -13.55 3.95 3.61
N ASP A 330 -13.07 5.19 3.67
CA ASP A 330 -13.74 6.27 4.37
C ASP A 330 -15.02 6.71 3.66
N TYR A 331 -16.00 7.08 4.49
CA TYR A 331 -17.16 7.90 4.17
C TYR A 331 -17.26 8.98 5.26
N ILE A 332 -18.08 10.00 5.06
CA ILE A 332 -18.01 11.24 5.85
C ILE A 332 -18.09 11.02 7.37
N THR A 333 -18.89 10.08 7.88
CA THR A 333 -18.98 9.86 9.33
C THR A 333 -17.71 9.22 9.92
N ARG A 334 -16.95 8.43 9.14
CA ARG A 334 -15.64 7.89 9.59
C ARG A 334 -14.57 8.97 9.59
N MET A 335 -14.60 9.86 8.59
CA MET A 335 -13.77 11.06 8.59
C MET A 335 -14.12 11.96 9.78
N GLU A 336 -15.41 12.13 10.08
CA GLU A 336 -15.89 12.82 11.29
C GLU A 336 -15.35 12.15 12.56
N ASP A 337 -15.43 10.84 12.70
CA ASP A 337 -14.82 10.17 13.86
C ASP A 337 -13.33 10.48 13.98
N ARG A 338 -12.60 10.42 12.87
CA ARG A 338 -11.15 10.65 12.87
C ARG A 338 -10.76 12.10 13.18
N ILE A 339 -11.44 13.09 12.60
CA ILE A 339 -11.12 14.51 12.83
C ILE A 339 -11.39 14.97 14.26
N TYR A 340 -12.32 14.29 14.95
CA TYR A 340 -12.60 14.49 16.38
C TYR A 340 -11.73 13.60 17.30
N GLY A 341 -10.80 12.80 16.75
CA GLY A 341 -9.94 11.91 17.53
C GLY A 341 -10.65 10.69 18.12
N ARG A 342 -11.88 10.39 17.69
CA ARG A 342 -12.65 9.22 18.10
C ARG A 342 -12.08 7.94 17.47
N GLN A 343 -12.58 6.79 17.92
CA GLN A 343 -12.15 5.50 17.40
C GLN A 343 -12.54 5.36 15.93
N ALA A 344 -11.53 5.32 15.05
CA ALA A 344 -11.71 5.16 13.60
C ALA A 344 -10.64 4.22 13.03
N HIS A 345 -10.93 3.62 11.87
CA HIS A 345 -9.93 2.86 11.12
C HIS A 345 -8.80 3.78 10.69
N ARG A 346 -7.55 3.34 10.87
CA ARG A 346 -6.33 4.10 10.56
C ARG A 346 -6.35 5.53 11.12
N ARG A 347 -6.65 5.65 12.42
CA ARG A 347 -6.75 6.96 13.09
C ARG A 347 -5.43 7.73 13.00
N GLU A 348 -4.31 7.01 13.03
CA GLU A 348 -2.95 7.54 12.97
C GLU A 348 -2.68 8.44 11.76
N MET A 349 -3.49 8.33 10.71
CA MET A 349 -3.38 9.17 9.51
C MET A 349 -3.69 10.66 9.78
N TYR A 350 -4.34 10.98 10.90
CA TYR A 350 -4.66 12.36 11.31
C TYR A 350 -3.80 12.80 12.52
N ASP A 351 -2.82 11.98 12.93
CA ASP A 351 -1.92 12.35 14.02
C ASP A 351 -1.12 13.59 13.63
N GLY A 352 -1.18 14.64 14.45
CA GLY A 352 -0.51 15.90 14.16
C GLY A 352 -1.01 16.61 12.91
N LEU A 353 -2.23 16.31 12.42
CA LEU A 353 -2.80 16.89 11.21
C LEU A 353 -2.70 18.42 11.19
N TRP A 354 -2.86 19.07 12.33
CA TRP A 354 -2.84 20.54 12.47
C TRP A 354 -1.49 21.12 12.88
N ASN A 355 -0.42 20.31 12.91
CA ASN A 355 0.94 20.80 13.19
C ASN A 355 1.49 21.64 12.02
N GLU A 356 0.91 21.48 10.83
CA GLU A 356 1.22 22.27 9.66
C GLU A 356 0.12 23.30 9.39
N LYS A 357 0.53 24.50 8.97
CA LYS A 357 -0.40 25.51 8.47
C LYS A 357 -0.64 25.28 6.97
N TYR A 358 -1.86 24.88 6.63
CA TYR A 358 -2.31 24.73 5.26
C TYR A 358 -2.79 26.04 4.66
N ASP A 359 -2.65 26.15 3.34
CA ASP A 359 -3.16 27.27 2.53
C ASP A 359 -4.44 26.89 1.79
N LEU A 360 -4.71 25.60 1.60
CA LEU A 360 -5.89 25.07 0.93
C LEU A 360 -6.21 23.66 1.41
N ILE A 361 -7.50 23.34 1.54
CA ILE A 361 -7.96 22.01 1.94
C ILE A 361 -8.94 21.48 0.89
N PHE A 362 -8.67 20.31 0.32
CA PHE A 362 -9.61 19.57 -0.51
C PHE A 362 -10.23 18.43 0.28
N ILE A 363 -11.54 18.22 0.11
CA ILE A 363 -12.26 17.04 0.60
C ILE A 363 -12.85 16.29 -0.60
N PHE A 364 -12.39 15.05 -0.82
CA PHE A 364 -12.84 14.19 -1.92
C PHE A 364 -13.37 12.86 -1.40
N LEU A 365 -14.71 12.77 -1.31
CA LEU A 365 -15.47 11.62 -0.84
C LEU A 365 -16.61 11.32 -1.82
N GLY A 366 -17.36 10.23 -1.58
CA GLY A 366 -18.61 9.95 -2.29
C GLY A 366 -18.82 8.49 -2.61
N HIS A 367 -17.80 7.74 -3.04
CA HIS A 367 -18.02 6.35 -3.45
C HIS A 367 -18.44 5.44 -2.30
N ASN A 368 -17.81 5.58 -1.14
CA ASN A 368 -18.15 4.80 0.03
C ASN A 368 -19.41 5.32 0.74
N ASP A 369 -19.67 6.63 0.69
CA ASP A 369 -20.89 7.26 1.19
C ASP A 369 -22.11 6.71 0.44
N THR A 370 -22.00 6.65 -0.89
CA THR A 370 -23.04 6.21 -1.83
C THR A 370 -23.07 4.70 -2.05
N LYS A 371 -22.24 3.93 -1.34
CA LYS A 371 -22.25 2.47 -1.40
C LYS A 371 -23.63 1.96 -1.00
N THR A 372 -24.20 1.07 -1.79
CA THR A 372 -25.46 0.38 -1.48
C THR A 372 -25.25 -1.12 -1.41
N THR A 373 -26.21 -1.86 -0.84
CA THR A 373 -26.08 -3.30 -0.62
C THR A 373 -27.29 -4.08 -1.14
N ALA A 374 -27.10 -5.36 -1.43
CA ALA A 374 -28.19 -6.25 -1.84
C ALA A 374 -29.33 -6.31 -0.80
N LYS A 375 -29.01 -6.20 0.51
CA LYS A 375 -30.03 -6.13 1.58
C LYS A 375 -30.95 -4.91 1.48
N SER A 376 -30.46 -3.81 0.91
CA SER A 376 -31.24 -2.58 0.71
C SER A 376 -31.84 -2.47 -0.69
N ASP A 377 -31.87 -3.55 -1.47
CA ASP A 377 -32.20 -3.55 -2.91
C ASP A 377 -31.42 -2.51 -3.71
N LEU A 378 -30.20 -2.18 -3.26
CA LEU A 378 -29.37 -1.10 -3.80
C LEU A 378 -29.98 0.32 -3.72
N LYS A 379 -31.04 0.54 -2.94
CA LYS A 379 -31.79 1.81 -2.86
C LYS A 379 -31.31 2.77 -1.76
N VAL A 380 -30.64 2.27 -0.73
CA VAL A 380 -30.25 3.06 0.44
C VAL A 380 -28.72 3.16 0.49
N PRO A 381 -28.15 4.37 0.36
CA PRO A 381 -26.71 4.58 0.52
C PRO A 381 -26.30 4.37 1.98
N VAL A 382 -25.04 3.98 2.20
CA VAL A 382 -24.47 3.82 3.54
C VAL A 382 -24.54 5.12 4.34
N VAL A 383 -24.40 6.26 3.68
CA VAL A 383 -24.64 7.57 4.27
C VAL A 383 -25.81 8.24 3.54
N PRO A 384 -26.99 8.29 4.15
CA PRO A 384 -28.12 9.06 3.64
C PRO A 384 -27.84 10.58 3.59
N PRO A 385 -28.48 11.33 2.68
CA PRO A 385 -28.26 12.78 2.49
C PRO A 385 -28.34 13.62 3.77
N GLU A 386 -29.26 13.31 4.68
CA GLU A 386 -29.40 14.04 5.96
C GLU A 386 -28.23 13.78 6.91
N THR A 387 -27.71 12.55 6.93
CA THR A 387 -26.52 12.19 7.71
C THR A 387 -25.27 12.81 7.08
N GLN A 388 -25.22 12.84 5.75
CA GLN A 388 -24.17 13.52 5.00
C GLN A 388 -24.11 15.00 5.36
N ASP A 389 -25.24 15.73 5.25
CA ASP A 389 -25.34 17.17 5.56
C ASP A 389 -24.83 17.46 6.98
N ALA A 390 -25.37 16.73 7.97
CA ALA A 390 -24.99 16.91 9.37
C ALA A 390 -23.50 16.64 9.63
N SER A 391 -22.94 15.59 9.03
CA SER A 391 -21.55 15.19 9.26
C SER A 391 -20.58 16.16 8.60
N PHE A 392 -20.86 16.60 7.36
CA PHE A 392 -20.04 17.61 6.69
C PHE A 392 -20.02 18.93 7.47
N ARG A 393 -21.15 19.39 8.03
CA ARG A 393 -21.16 20.60 8.87
C ARG A 393 -20.24 20.48 10.07
N LYS A 394 -20.26 19.34 10.77
CA LYS A 394 -19.38 19.09 11.92
C LYS A 394 -17.92 19.05 11.50
N VAL A 395 -17.59 18.33 10.42
CA VAL A 395 -16.23 18.25 9.89
C VAL A 395 -15.73 19.65 9.51
N VAL A 396 -16.51 20.44 8.77
CA VAL A 396 -16.16 21.82 8.41
C VAL A 396 -15.97 22.69 9.65
N ALA A 397 -16.88 22.61 10.62
CA ALA A 397 -16.77 23.37 11.86
C ALA A 397 -15.48 23.01 12.61
N GLN A 398 -15.15 21.72 12.67
CA GLN A 398 -13.91 21.25 13.29
C GLN A 398 -12.68 21.75 12.54
N ILE A 399 -12.65 21.67 11.21
CA ILE A 399 -11.54 22.21 10.40
C ILE A 399 -11.34 23.70 10.70
N ARG A 400 -12.42 24.48 10.75
CA ARG A 400 -12.37 25.93 10.99
C ARG A 400 -11.89 26.32 12.40
N GLN A 401 -11.98 25.41 13.37
CA GLN A 401 -11.38 25.63 14.69
C GLN A 401 -9.85 25.58 14.65
N HIS A 402 -9.28 24.81 13.71
CA HIS A 402 -7.83 24.56 13.64
C HIS A 402 -7.15 25.24 12.46
N SER A 403 -7.90 25.63 11.42
CA SER A 403 -7.36 26.18 10.18
C SER A 403 -8.23 27.33 9.64
N GLN A 404 -7.55 28.30 9.02
CA GLN A 404 -8.18 29.40 8.26
C GLN A 404 -8.08 29.19 6.74
N ALA A 405 -7.54 28.05 6.31
CA ALA A 405 -7.42 27.72 4.90
C ALA A 405 -8.82 27.62 4.24
N PRO A 406 -9.00 28.15 3.03
CA PRO A 406 -10.16 27.86 2.21
C PRO A 406 -10.36 26.35 2.05
N ILE A 407 -11.62 25.94 2.05
CA ILE A 407 -12.02 24.53 1.85
C ILE A 407 -12.66 24.42 0.48
N VAL A 408 -12.37 23.33 -0.22
CA VAL A 408 -13.00 22.96 -1.49
C VAL A 408 -13.53 21.54 -1.40
N PHE A 409 -14.82 21.36 -1.65
CA PHE A 409 -15.41 20.06 -1.88
C PHE A 409 -15.17 19.64 -3.33
N ILE A 410 -14.64 18.44 -3.51
CA ILE A 410 -14.61 17.77 -4.81
C ILE A 410 -15.84 16.87 -4.86
N SER A 411 -16.63 16.97 -5.94
CA SER A 411 -17.79 16.10 -6.18
C SER A 411 -17.38 14.63 -6.11
N GLY A 412 -18.27 13.72 -5.72
CA GLY A 412 -18.02 12.28 -5.86
C GLY A 412 -17.68 11.91 -7.30
N ALA A 413 -16.70 11.03 -7.51
CA ALA A 413 -16.32 10.60 -8.85
C ALA A 413 -17.44 9.80 -9.54
N SER A 414 -17.44 9.78 -10.87
CA SER A 414 -18.28 8.84 -11.63
C SER A 414 -17.75 7.40 -11.45
N MET A 415 -18.44 6.43 -12.04
CA MET A 415 -17.98 5.04 -12.10
C MET A 415 -18.34 4.37 -13.42
N VAL A 416 -17.75 3.20 -13.67
CA VAL A 416 -18.07 2.35 -14.82
C VAL A 416 -19.14 1.33 -14.43
N GLU A 417 -20.40 1.70 -14.65
CA GLU A 417 -21.58 0.97 -14.18
C GLU A 417 -21.62 -0.48 -14.64
N GLU A 418 -21.26 -0.73 -15.90
CA GLU A 418 -21.22 -2.08 -16.44
C GLU A 418 -20.24 -2.98 -15.65
N ILE A 419 -19.05 -2.49 -15.32
CA ILE A 419 -18.03 -3.23 -14.56
C ILE A 419 -18.52 -3.46 -13.13
N CYS A 420 -19.05 -2.41 -12.49
CA CYS A 420 -19.56 -2.48 -11.12
C CYS A 420 -20.71 -3.49 -10.99
N ARG A 421 -21.70 -3.45 -11.91
CA ARG A 421 -22.83 -4.38 -11.93
C ARG A 421 -22.38 -5.81 -12.20
N ARG A 422 -21.44 -6.02 -13.12
CA ARG A 422 -20.85 -7.34 -13.40
C ARG A 422 -20.16 -7.92 -12.17
N ASN A 423 -19.39 -7.11 -11.45
CA ASN A 423 -18.71 -7.52 -10.23
C ASN A 423 -19.68 -7.81 -9.09
N HIS A 424 -20.71 -6.99 -8.94
CA HIS A 424 -21.79 -7.23 -7.97
C HIS A 424 -22.52 -8.57 -8.23
N ALA A 425 -22.87 -8.85 -9.50
CA ALA A 425 -23.53 -10.10 -9.89
C ALA A 425 -22.68 -11.35 -9.60
N LYS A 426 -21.35 -11.25 -9.70
CA LYS A 426 -20.43 -12.32 -9.27
C LYS A 426 -20.36 -12.43 -7.74
N ALA A 427 -20.27 -11.28 -7.06
CA ALA A 427 -20.11 -11.25 -5.61
C ALA A 427 -21.31 -11.83 -4.87
N ILE A 428 -22.54 -11.58 -5.32
CA ILE A 428 -23.76 -12.03 -4.63
C ILE A 428 -23.87 -13.57 -4.55
N GLN A 429 -23.24 -14.30 -5.47
CA GLN A 429 -23.17 -15.77 -5.47
C GLN A 429 -22.45 -16.34 -4.25
N THR A 430 -21.53 -15.57 -3.65
CA THR A 430 -20.72 -16.00 -2.49
C THR A 430 -20.89 -15.11 -1.28
N ARG A 431 -21.48 -13.92 -1.45
CA ARG A 431 -21.69 -12.91 -0.41
C ARG A 431 -23.12 -12.36 -0.55
N PRO A 432 -24.11 -12.92 0.16
CA PRO A 432 -25.53 -12.55 0.01
C PRO A 432 -25.82 -11.05 0.24
N ASN A 433 -24.96 -10.33 0.97
CA ASN A 433 -25.04 -8.89 1.17
C ASN A 433 -23.94 -8.12 0.40
N ALA A 434 -23.67 -8.50 -0.85
CA ALA A 434 -22.70 -7.82 -1.70
C ALA A 434 -23.04 -6.33 -1.85
N SER A 435 -22.00 -5.52 -2.08
CA SER A 435 -22.12 -4.07 -2.22
C SER A 435 -21.87 -3.63 -3.66
N ILE A 436 -22.46 -2.51 -4.05
CA ILE A 436 -22.10 -1.75 -5.25
C ILE A 436 -21.79 -0.30 -4.84
N PHE A 437 -20.92 0.36 -5.58
CA PHE A 437 -20.42 1.69 -5.26
C PHE A 437 -20.79 2.67 -6.37
N GLY A 438 -21.08 3.92 -6.01
CA GLY A 438 -21.15 5.03 -6.97
C GLY A 438 -22.28 4.97 -8.00
N LEU A 439 -23.40 4.29 -7.72
CA LEU A 439 -24.56 4.33 -8.61
C LEU A 439 -24.97 5.79 -8.90
N PRO A 440 -25.30 6.15 -10.16
CA PRO A 440 -25.49 7.55 -10.55
C PRO A 440 -26.48 8.31 -9.66
N GLU A 441 -27.64 7.74 -9.38
CA GLU A 441 -28.68 8.36 -8.55
C GLU A 441 -28.17 8.77 -7.16
N HIS A 442 -27.35 7.93 -6.52
CA HIS A 442 -26.83 8.19 -5.18
C HIS A 442 -25.69 9.20 -5.21
N VAL A 443 -24.85 9.17 -6.25
CA VAL A 443 -23.75 10.14 -6.42
C VAL A 443 -24.27 11.52 -6.78
N GLU A 444 -25.31 11.60 -7.62
CA GLU A 444 -25.97 12.86 -7.97
C GLU A 444 -26.61 13.48 -6.73
N ALA A 445 -27.36 12.70 -5.93
CA ALA A 445 -27.91 13.17 -4.66
C ALA A 445 -26.83 13.61 -3.66
N PHE A 446 -25.71 12.87 -3.57
CA PHE A 446 -24.58 13.24 -2.75
C PHE A 446 -23.96 14.58 -3.19
N ASN A 447 -23.80 14.79 -4.50
CA ASN A 447 -23.25 16.01 -5.07
C ASN A 447 -24.18 17.22 -4.88
N ASP A 448 -25.49 17.02 -4.93
CA ASP A 448 -26.48 18.08 -4.64
C ASP A 448 -26.34 18.59 -3.19
N VAL A 449 -26.14 17.68 -2.23
CA VAL A 449 -25.86 18.05 -0.83
C VAL A 449 -24.55 18.84 -0.72
N LEU A 450 -23.47 18.41 -1.40
CA LEU A 450 -22.21 19.15 -1.39
C LEU A 450 -22.33 20.55 -1.97
N GLN A 451 -23.05 20.72 -3.09
CA GLN A 451 -23.28 22.04 -3.70
C GLN A 451 -24.10 22.95 -2.79
N LYS A 452 -25.15 22.41 -2.16
CA LYS A 452 -25.96 23.12 -1.16
C LYS A 452 -25.08 23.61 -0.02
N LEU A 453 -24.30 22.72 0.59
CA LEU A 453 -23.37 23.06 1.67
C LEU A 453 -22.29 24.05 1.22
N GLY A 454 -21.79 23.91 -0.02
CA GLY A 454 -20.85 24.83 -0.65
C GLY A 454 -21.35 26.27 -0.59
N LYS A 455 -22.61 26.48 -1.01
CA LYS A 455 -23.26 27.80 -0.98
C LYS A 455 -23.51 28.30 0.44
N GLU A 456 -24.06 27.45 1.31
CA GLU A 456 -24.44 27.84 2.68
C GLU A 456 -23.24 28.14 3.58
N LEU A 457 -22.12 27.43 3.39
CA LEU A 457 -20.94 27.54 4.24
C LEU A 457 -19.84 28.39 3.61
N GLY A 458 -19.98 28.83 2.36
CA GLY A 458 -18.92 29.56 1.63
C GLY A 458 -17.71 28.66 1.35
N ILE A 459 -17.96 27.46 0.84
CA ILE A 459 -16.96 26.45 0.49
C ILE A 459 -16.91 26.31 -1.03
N GLY A 460 -15.70 26.24 -1.60
CA GLY A 460 -15.54 26.02 -3.03
C GLY A 460 -16.06 24.65 -3.45
N TYR A 461 -16.55 24.53 -4.68
CA TYR A 461 -17.02 23.26 -5.23
C TYR A 461 -16.33 22.99 -6.57
N LEU A 462 -15.67 21.83 -6.67
CA LEU A 462 -15.04 21.35 -7.89
C LEU A 462 -15.80 20.13 -8.40
N ASP A 463 -16.46 20.28 -9.55
CA ASP A 463 -17.14 19.19 -10.23
C ASP A 463 -16.17 18.37 -11.09
N VAL A 464 -15.89 17.16 -10.63
CA VAL A 464 -15.22 16.11 -11.41
C VAL A 464 -16.21 15.05 -11.91
N TYR A 465 -17.39 14.94 -11.30
CA TYR A 465 -18.41 13.95 -11.64
C TYR A 465 -18.89 14.09 -13.08
N THR A 466 -19.40 15.27 -13.42
CA THR A 466 -20.01 15.53 -14.73
C THR A 466 -19.03 15.29 -15.88
N PRO A 467 -17.80 15.84 -15.86
CA PRO A 467 -16.88 15.62 -16.96
C PRO A 467 -16.34 14.18 -16.99
N MET A 468 -16.23 13.47 -15.86
CA MET A 468 -15.93 12.02 -15.88
C MET A 468 -17.08 11.19 -16.45
N LYS A 469 -18.33 11.50 -16.06
CA LYS A 469 -19.54 10.81 -16.54
C LYS A 469 -19.65 10.89 -18.07
N ASN A 470 -19.31 12.06 -18.62
CA ASN A 470 -19.42 12.37 -20.05
C ASN A 470 -18.11 12.11 -20.83
N HIS A 471 -17.08 11.55 -20.19
CA HIS A 471 -15.82 11.29 -20.87
C HIS A 471 -16.03 10.27 -22.01
N PRO A 472 -15.61 10.56 -23.26
CA PRO A 472 -15.84 9.68 -24.41
C PRO A 472 -15.30 8.25 -24.20
N ASP A 473 -14.18 8.14 -23.50
CA ASP A 473 -13.60 6.89 -23.06
C ASP A 473 -13.57 6.85 -21.53
N LYS A 474 -14.75 6.91 -20.90
CA LYS A 474 -14.86 6.84 -19.43
C LYS A 474 -14.14 5.61 -18.83
N PRO A 475 -14.21 4.39 -19.41
CA PRO A 475 -13.57 3.21 -18.83
C PRO A 475 -12.06 3.36 -18.62
N SER A 476 -11.34 4.09 -19.48
CA SER A 476 -9.90 4.27 -19.29
C SER A 476 -9.52 5.10 -18.07
N LEU A 477 -10.45 5.87 -17.50
CA LEU A 477 -10.22 6.63 -16.26
C LEU A 477 -10.22 5.74 -14.99
N PHE A 478 -10.61 4.47 -15.10
CA PHE A 478 -10.77 3.58 -13.94
C PHE A 478 -9.99 2.29 -14.11
N TYR A 479 -9.68 1.61 -13.01
CA TYR A 479 -9.14 0.26 -13.09
C TYR A 479 -10.17 -0.67 -13.71
N PRO A 480 -9.79 -1.45 -14.75
CA PRO A 480 -10.72 -2.32 -15.46
C PRO A 480 -11.26 -3.47 -14.58
N THR A 481 -10.61 -3.72 -13.45
CA THR A 481 -10.98 -4.77 -12.49
C THR A 481 -12.18 -4.39 -11.63
N ASP A 482 -12.39 -3.11 -11.32
CA ASP A 482 -13.45 -2.67 -10.42
C ASP A 482 -14.38 -1.60 -10.97
N GLY A 483 -13.90 -0.72 -11.86
CA GLY A 483 -14.68 0.40 -12.41
C GLY A 483 -14.97 1.53 -11.40
N VAL A 484 -14.26 1.55 -10.26
CA VAL A 484 -14.44 2.52 -9.16
C VAL A 484 -13.15 3.29 -8.89
N HIS A 485 -12.01 2.60 -8.76
CA HIS A 485 -10.75 3.25 -8.44
C HIS A 485 -10.11 3.82 -9.70
N LEU A 486 -9.48 4.99 -9.56
CA LEU A 486 -8.88 5.71 -10.67
C LEU A 486 -7.70 4.92 -11.26
N SER A 487 -7.65 4.85 -12.58
CA SER A 487 -6.43 4.47 -13.29
C SER A 487 -5.42 5.64 -13.26
N THR A 488 -4.25 5.44 -13.84
CA THR A 488 -3.29 6.53 -14.09
C THR A 488 -3.89 7.69 -14.88
N ALA A 489 -4.70 7.39 -15.91
CA ALA A 489 -5.41 8.40 -16.68
C ALA A 489 -6.48 9.10 -15.84
N GLY A 490 -7.17 8.38 -14.95
CA GLY A 490 -8.12 8.95 -14.00
C GLY A 490 -7.46 9.91 -12.99
N HIS A 491 -6.33 9.52 -12.42
CA HIS A 491 -5.54 10.39 -11.54
C HIS A 491 -5.05 11.65 -12.27
N ALA A 492 -4.58 11.50 -13.51
CA ALA A 492 -4.18 12.65 -14.34
C ALA A 492 -5.37 13.57 -14.65
N PHE A 493 -6.54 13.01 -14.95
CA PHE A 493 -7.77 13.76 -15.18
C PHE A 493 -8.18 14.61 -13.97
N VAL A 494 -8.17 14.02 -12.77
CA VAL A 494 -8.49 14.74 -11.53
C VAL A 494 -7.43 15.80 -11.23
N ALA A 495 -6.15 15.50 -11.45
CA ALA A 495 -5.08 16.48 -11.29
C ALA A 495 -5.24 17.68 -12.24
N ASP A 496 -5.53 17.45 -13.53
CA ASP A 496 -5.80 18.52 -14.50
C ASP A 496 -7.02 19.37 -14.09
N ALA A 497 -8.07 18.74 -13.55
CA ALA A 497 -9.24 19.47 -13.03
C ALA A 497 -8.88 20.37 -11.84
N ILE A 498 -8.05 19.89 -10.91
CA ILE A 498 -7.56 20.68 -9.78
C ILE A 498 -6.68 21.83 -10.26
N LEU A 499 -5.71 21.59 -11.15
CA LEU A 499 -4.84 22.64 -11.70
C LEU A 499 -5.66 23.73 -12.40
N LYS A 500 -6.66 23.34 -13.20
CA LYS A 500 -7.59 24.27 -13.86
C LYS A 500 -8.39 25.09 -12.86
N ALA A 501 -8.85 24.47 -11.78
CA ALA A 501 -9.60 25.16 -10.73
C ALA A 501 -8.72 26.15 -9.97
N LEU A 502 -7.48 25.77 -9.63
CA LEU A 502 -6.48 26.64 -9.00
C LEU A 502 -6.13 27.84 -9.88
N ALA A 503 -5.98 27.63 -11.20
CA ALA A 503 -5.76 28.70 -12.17
C ALA A 503 -6.94 29.66 -12.28
N SER A 504 -8.16 29.16 -12.04
CA SER A 504 -9.38 29.97 -11.98
C SER A 504 -9.58 30.67 -10.63
N GLY A 505 -8.64 30.50 -9.69
CA GLY A 505 -8.68 31.14 -8.37
C GLY A 505 -9.51 30.42 -7.32
N ILE A 506 -9.85 29.13 -7.51
CA ILE A 506 -10.55 28.38 -6.46
C ILE A 506 -9.74 28.38 -5.16
N GLY A 507 -10.39 28.71 -4.05
CA GLY A 507 -9.73 28.77 -2.74
C GLY A 507 -8.71 29.90 -2.58
N ARG A 508 -8.82 31.00 -3.36
CA ARG A 508 -8.07 32.24 -3.15
C ARG A 508 -8.89 33.34 -2.49
#